data_AF-A0A520J4L2-F1
#
_entry.id   AF-A0A520J4L2-F1
#
_cell.length_a   1.000
_cell.length_b   1.000
_cell.length_c   1.000
_cell.angle_alpha   90.00
_cell.angle_beta   90.00
_cell.angle_gamma   90.00
#
_symmetry.space_group_name_H-M   'P 1'
#
loop_
_entity.id
_entity.type
_entity.pdbx_description
1 polymer ?
#
loop_
_entity_poly.entity_id
_entity_poly.type
_entity_poly.pdbx_seq_one_letter_code
_entity_poly.pdbx_strand_id
1 'polypeptide(L)'
;MNSKKKKAAVKSIKKDINIALQDQLQEAMIQVVSGLGFDSKNTIKELKKASVKLASKITSKVKIIITKDEDFPAEEVVAETTTTEEIPAVVAVAPQKKVAAPRKPPVAKKTV
;
A
#
# COMPACT_ATOMS: atom_id res chain seq x y z
N MET A 1 34.93 11.09 -7.52
CA MET A 1 33.79 12.03 -7.69
C MET A 1 33.83 13.02 -6.55
N ASN A 2 34.06 14.31 -6.83
CA ASN A 2 34.17 15.36 -5.81
C ASN A 2 32.91 15.42 -4.94
N SER A 3 33.07 15.74 -3.66
CA SER A 3 32.01 15.79 -2.65
C SER A 3 30.81 16.67 -3.07
N LYS A 4 31.05 17.78 -3.77
CA LYS A 4 30.00 18.67 -4.31
C LYS A 4 29.12 17.98 -5.36
N LYS A 5 29.71 17.23 -6.29
CA LYS A 5 28.97 16.46 -7.32
C LYS A 5 28.18 15.32 -6.68
N LYS A 6 28.74 14.64 -5.67
CA LYS A 6 28.02 13.59 -4.91
C LYS A 6 26.79 14.14 -4.16
N LYS A 7 26.91 15.28 -3.47
CA LYS A 7 25.77 15.91 -2.77
C LYS A 7 24.65 16.33 -3.72
N ALA A 8 24.99 16.87 -4.90
CA ALA A 8 24.02 17.21 -5.93
C ALA A 8 23.28 15.98 -6.47
N ALA A 9 24.01 14.89 -6.76
CA ALA A 9 23.43 13.63 -7.21
C ALA A 9 22.50 13.01 -6.15
N VAL A 10 22.93 12.94 -4.88
CA VAL A 10 22.09 12.45 -3.77
C VAL A 10 20.82 13.28 -3.63
N LYS A 11 20.90 14.61 -3.74
CA LYS A 11 19.73 15.49 -3.67
C LYS A 11 18.76 15.25 -4.84
N SER A 12 19.28 15.04 -6.05
CA SER A 12 18.47 14.72 -7.23
C SER A 12 17.75 13.39 -7.03
N ILE A 13 18.48 12.33 -6.70
CA ILE A 13 17.91 11.00 -6.49
C ILE A 13 16.84 11.01 -5.39
N LYS A 14 17.07 11.72 -4.26
CA LYS A 14 16.03 11.86 -3.22
C LYS A 14 14.76 12.54 -3.73
N LYS A 15 14.90 13.53 -4.63
CA LYS A 15 13.75 14.21 -5.24
C LYS A 15 12.99 13.24 -6.15
N ASP A 16 13.71 12.49 -6.98
CA ASP A 16 13.11 11.56 -7.94
C ASP A 16 12.37 10.41 -7.21
N ILE A 17 12.99 9.84 -6.16
CA ILE A 17 12.35 8.85 -5.29
C ILE A 17 11.09 9.42 -4.63
N ASN A 18 11.12 10.68 -4.19
CA ASN A 18 9.95 11.29 -3.55
C ASN A 18 8.79 11.44 -4.52
N ILE A 19 9.06 11.83 -5.77
CA ILE A 19 8.02 11.94 -6.80
C ILE A 19 7.45 10.55 -7.09
N ALA A 20 8.31 9.57 -7.39
CA ALA A 20 7.87 8.20 -7.68
C ALA A 20 7.05 7.59 -6.54
N LEU A 21 7.47 7.76 -5.29
CA LEU A 21 6.71 7.29 -4.12
C LEU A 21 5.38 8.02 -3.97
N GLN A 22 5.32 9.33 -4.23
CA GLN A 22 4.07 10.08 -4.16
C GLN A 22 3.07 9.55 -5.17
N ASP A 23 3.50 9.33 -6.42
CA ASP A 23 2.63 8.88 -7.50
C ASP A 23 2.10 7.47 -7.20
N GLN A 24 2.98 6.53 -6.85
CA GLN A 24 2.61 5.15 -6.50
C GLN A 24 1.68 5.09 -5.28
N LEU A 25 1.99 5.85 -4.22
CA LEU A 25 1.15 5.87 -3.01
C LEU A 25 -0.20 6.52 -3.29
N GLN A 26 -0.26 7.58 -4.11
CA GLN A 26 -1.52 8.20 -4.47
C GLN A 26 -2.40 7.26 -5.27
N GLU A 27 -1.85 6.61 -6.29
CA GLU A 27 -2.57 5.68 -7.13
C GLU A 27 -3.10 4.50 -6.32
N ALA A 28 -2.25 3.84 -5.53
CA ALA A 28 -2.64 2.71 -4.69
C ALA A 28 -3.69 3.11 -3.64
N MET A 29 -3.52 4.25 -2.96
CA MET A 29 -4.49 4.71 -1.96
C MET A 29 -5.84 5.04 -2.61
N ILE A 30 -5.85 5.70 -3.77
CA ILE A 30 -7.09 6.03 -4.48
C ILE A 30 -7.77 4.73 -4.94
N GLN A 31 -7.04 3.80 -5.54
CA GLN A 31 -7.61 2.54 -6.02
C GLN A 31 -8.26 1.73 -4.88
N VAL A 32 -7.60 1.62 -3.74
CA VAL A 32 -8.16 0.94 -2.55
C VAL A 32 -9.43 1.65 -2.08
N VAL A 33 -9.40 2.97 -1.94
CA VAL A 33 -10.54 3.73 -1.41
C VAL A 33 -11.72 3.76 -2.39
N SER A 34 -11.48 3.89 -3.68
CA SER A 34 -12.52 3.81 -4.72
C SER A 34 -13.12 2.41 -4.80
N GLY A 35 -12.31 1.35 -4.62
CA GLY A 35 -12.79 -0.04 -4.52
C GLY A 35 -13.68 -0.30 -3.28
N LEU A 36 -13.52 0.51 -2.23
CA LEU A 36 -14.37 0.49 -1.03
C LEU A 36 -15.61 1.40 -1.15
N GLY A 37 -15.82 2.06 -2.29
CA GLY A 37 -16.96 2.95 -2.54
C GLY A 37 -16.82 4.36 -1.96
N PHE A 38 -15.64 4.76 -1.48
CA PHE A 38 -15.40 6.06 -0.86
C PHE A 38 -14.82 7.08 -1.86
N ASP A 39 -15.50 7.35 -2.96
CA ASP A 39 -15.00 8.19 -4.06
C ASP A 39 -15.33 9.69 -3.93
N SER A 40 -15.37 10.23 -2.71
CA SER A 40 -15.66 11.65 -2.51
C SER A 40 -14.43 12.50 -2.85
N LYS A 41 -14.65 13.67 -3.47
CA LYS A 41 -13.57 14.65 -3.76
C LYS A 41 -12.78 15.04 -2.50
N ASN A 42 -13.43 15.07 -1.34
CA ASN A 42 -12.78 15.35 -0.06
C ASN A 42 -11.89 14.19 0.39
N THR A 43 -12.35 12.95 0.24
CA THR A 43 -11.56 11.75 0.56
C THR A 43 -10.30 11.69 -0.29
N ILE A 44 -10.42 11.85 -1.61
CA ILE A 44 -9.27 11.88 -2.52
C ILE A 44 -8.27 12.97 -2.12
N LYS A 45 -8.77 14.16 -1.75
CA LYS A 45 -7.92 15.28 -1.33
C LYS A 45 -7.14 14.97 -0.05
N GLU A 46 -7.77 14.35 0.94
CA GLU A 46 -7.11 13.95 2.18
C GLU A 46 -6.10 12.81 1.96
N LEU A 47 -6.43 11.83 1.10
CA LEU A 47 -5.49 10.77 0.70
C LEU A 47 -4.25 11.33 0.02
N LYS A 48 -4.42 12.28 -0.92
CA LYS A 48 -3.29 12.96 -1.58
C LYS A 48 -2.40 13.69 -0.58
N LYS A 49 -2.96 14.31 0.47
CA LYS A 49 -2.15 14.92 1.53
C LYS A 49 -1.41 13.88 2.36
N ALA A 50 -2.07 12.76 2.68
CA ALA A 50 -1.49 11.68 3.46
C ALA A 50 -0.32 11.01 2.72
N SER A 51 -0.48 10.74 1.42
CA SER A 51 0.57 10.15 0.58
C SER A 51 1.80 11.06 0.46
N VAL A 52 1.61 12.37 0.26
CA VAL A 52 2.72 13.35 0.24
C VAL A 52 3.47 13.37 1.57
N LYS A 53 2.76 13.36 2.70
CA LYS A 53 3.38 13.28 4.03
C LYS A 53 4.15 11.98 4.22
N LEU A 54 3.60 10.85 3.76
CA LEU A 54 4.22 9.54 3.88
C LEU A 54 5.49 9.42 3.02
N ALA A 55 5.40 9.79 1.74
CA ALA A 55 6.53 9.79 0.82
C ALA A 55 7.69 10.66 1.33
N SER A 56 7.39 11.85 1.86
CA SER A 56 8.37 12.75 2.47
C SER A 56 9.05 12.12 3.69
N LYS A 57 8.28 11.47 4.58
CA LYS A 57 8.84 10.74 5.73
C LYS A 57 9.75 9.60 5.29
N ILE A 58 9.36 8.83 4.27
CA ILE A 58 10.17 7.72 3.76
C ILE A 58 11.47 8.26 3.14
N THR A 59 11.40 9.20 2.21
CA THR A 59 12.59 9.77 1.54
C THR A 59 13.56 10.49 2.46
N SER A 60 13.06 11.06 3.56
CA SER A 60 13.92 11.62 4.61
C SER A 60 14.85 10.56 5.23
N LYS A 61 14.38 9.32 5.36
CA LYS A 61 15.10 8.19 5.98
C LYS A 61 15.94 7.38 4.99
N VAL A 62 15.69 7.50 3.69
CA VAL A 62 16.46 6.78 2.67
C VAL A 62 17.92 7.24 2.69
N LYS A 63 18.83 6.27 2.85
CA LYS A 63 20.28 6.44 2.75
C LYS A 63 20.73 6.00 1.36
N ILE A 64 21.23 6.95 0.58
CA ILE A 64 21.74 6.67 -0.77
C ILE A 64 23.24 6.46 -0.66
N ILE A 65 23.68 5.26 -1.01
CA ILE A 65 25.10 4.90 -1.08
C ILE A 65 25.44 4.87 -2.58
N ILE A 66 26.28 5.81 -3.01
CA ILE A 66 26.79 5.82 -4.39
C ILE A 66 28.07 5.01 -4.39
N THR A 67 27.97 3.73 -4.71
CA THR A 67 29.10 2.89 -5.07
C THR A 67 29.54 3.23 -6.50
N LYS A 68 30.82 3.04 -6.76
CA LYS A 68 31.29 2.85 -8.12
C LYS A 68 31.32 1.33 -8.29
N ASP A 69 30.83 0.86 -9.42
CA ASP A 69 30.82 -0.54 -9.82
C ASP A 69 29.63 -1.37 -9.33
N GLU A 70 29.21 -2.23 -10.24
CA GLU A 70 28.06 -3.13 -10.25
C GLU A 70 28.07 -4.10 -9.06
N ASP A 71 27.44 -3.71 -7.96
CA ASP A 71 27.12 -4.65 -6.89
C ASP A 71 25.83 -4.17 -6.21
N PHE A 72 24.74 -4.22 -6.97
CA PHE A 72 23.47 -4.58 -6.38
C PHE A 72 23.36 -6.09 -6.61
N PRO A 73 23.14 -6.93 -5.58
CA PRO A 73 22.47 -8.19 -5.85
C PRO A 73 21.15 -7.78 -6.48
N ALA A 74 21.00 -8.05 -7.77
CA ALA A 74 19.69 -8.12 -8.36
C ALA A 74 18.97 -9.21 -7.56
N GLU A 75 18.22 -8.82 -6.53
CA GLU A 75 17.09 -9.64 -6.12
C GLU A 75 16.27 -9.75 -7.40
N GLU A 76 16.40 -10.92 -8.04
CA GLU A 76 15.48 -11.39 -9.05
C GLU A 76 14.09 -11.13 -8.46
N VAL A 77 13.43 -10.10 -8.96
CA VAL A 77 11.98 -10.08 -8.96
C VAL A 77 11.64 -11.30 -9.80
N VAL A 78 11.49 -12.44 -9.13
CA VAL A 78 10.85 -13.61 -9.67
C VAL A 78 9.52 -13.07 -10.15
N ALA A 79 9.42 -12.84 -11.45
CA ALA A 79 8.13 -12.76 -12.10
C ALA A 79 7.48 -14.07 -11.72
N GLU A 80 6.64 -14.03 -10.68
CA GLU A 80 5.75 -15.10 -10.31
C GLU A 80 4.90 -15.30 -11.55
N THR A 81 5.36 -16.25 -12.36
CA THR A 81 4.67 -16.76 -13.52
C THR A 81 3.41 -17.36 -12.93
N THR A 82 2.33 -16.59 -12.96
CA THR A 82 0.98 -17.12 -12.81
C THR A 82 0.79 -18.10 -13.96
N THR A 83 1.18 -19.35 -13.71
CA THR A 83 0.70 -20.53 -14.41
C THR A 83 -0.82 -20.43 -14.40
N THR A 84 -1.41 -20.30 -15.58
CA THR A 84 -2.83 -20.53 -15.81
C THR A 84 -3.09 -22.01 -15.49
N GLU A 85 -3.33 -22.30 -14.22
CA GLU A 85 -3.90 -23.57 -13.80
C GLU A 85 -5.39 -23.47 -14.12
N GLU A 86 -5.80 -24.32 -15.05
CA GLU A 86 -7.18 -24.54 -15.48
C GLU A 86 -8.02 -24.88 -14.25
N ILE A 87 -8.82 -23.93 -13.76
CA ILE A 87 -9.74 -24.17 -12.65
C ILE A 87 -10.89 -25.03 -13.19
N PRO A 88 -11.07 -26.29 -12.74
CA PRO A 88 -12.27 -27.05 -13.07
C PRO A 88 -13.48 -26.36 -12.43
N ALA A 89 -14.53 -26.17 -13.24
CA ALA A 89 -15.77 -25.53 -12.89
C ALA A 89 -16.35 -26.02 -11.54
N VAL A 90 -16.31 -25.16 -10.52
CA VAL A 90 -16.98 -25.43 -9.24
C VAL A 90 -18.44 -25.00 -9.37
N VAL A 91 -19.29 -26.02 -9.35
CA VAL A 91 -20.75 -26.04 -9.35
C VAL A 91 -21.33 -24.99 -8.40
N ALA A 92 -22.24 -24.17 -8.92
CA ALA A 92 -23.06 -23.25 -8.16
C ALA A 92 -23.90 -24.00 -7.11
N VAL A 93 -23.68 -23.69 -5.82
CA VAL A 93 -24.60 -24.08 -4.74
C VAL A 93 -25.20 -22.80 -4.14
N ALA A 94 -26.52 -22.70 -4.26
CA ALA A 94 -27.37 -21.62 -3.81
C ALA A 94 -27.42 -21.50 -2.25
N PRO A 95 -27.96 -20.40 -1.71
CA PRO A 95 -27.55 -19.80 -0.44
C PRO A 95 -28.07 -20.55 0.81
N GLN A 96 -27.18 -20.85 1.76
CA GLN A 96 -27.59 -21.39 3.05
C GLN A 96 -28.17 -20.32 3.98
N LYS A 97 -29.48 -20.46 4.16
CA LYS A 97 -30.39 -19.85 5.13
C LYS A 97 -29.81 -19.95 6.56
N LYS A 98 -29.41 -18.83 7.19
CA LYS A 98 -29.09 -18.81 8.63
C LYS A 98 -30.39 -18.91 9.44
N VAL A 99 -30.65 -20.09 9.97
CA VAL A 99 -31.68 -20.35 11.00
C VAL A 99 -31.08 -20.05 12.38
N ALA A 100 -31.84 -19.33 13.19
CA ALA A 100 -31.50 -18.89 14.55
C ALA A 100 -31.78 -19.97 15.61
N ALA A 101 -30.98 -19.98 16.69
CA ALA A 101 -31.35 -20.44 18.05
C ALA A 101 -30.16 -20.19 19.03
N PRO A 102 -30.34 -20.24 20.36
CA PRO A 102 -31.36 -19.61 21.21
C PRO A 102 -30.71 -18.77 22.36
N ARG A 103 -31.55 -17.95 23.01
CA ARG A 103 -31.23 -17.05 24.13
C ARG A 103 -30.72 -17.79 25.38
N LYS A 104 -29.86 -17.12 26.18
CA LYS A 104 -29.78 -17.29 27.64
C LYS A 104 -30.04 -15.94 28.34
N PRO A 105 -30.89 -15.88 29.38
CA PRO A 105 -31.04 -14.73 30.29
C PRO A 105 -30.20 -14.93 31.58
N PRO A 106 -30.40 -14.16 32.68
CA PRO A 106 -30.17 -12.72 32.90
C PRO A 106 -29.27 -12.50 34.16
N VAL A 107 -28.73 -11.29 34.42
CA VAL A 107 -28.51 -10.85 35.82
C VAL A 107 -28.59 -9.32 35.96
N ALA A 108 -29.45 -8.86 36.85
CA ALA A 108 -29.60 -7.48 37.29
C ALA A 108 -28.50 -7.04 38.28
N LYS A 109 -28.18 -5.74 38.31
CA LYS A 109 -27.70 -4.96 39.48
C LYS A 109 -27.65 -3.48 39.04
N LYS A 110 -28.65 -2.68 39.42
CA LYS A 110 -28.86 -1.91 40.67
C LYS A 110 -28.40 -0.45 40.47
N THR A 111 -29.39 0.42 40.42
CA THR A 111 -29.31 1.89 40.41
C THR A 111 -28.71 2.45 41.70
N VAL A 112 -28.06 3.61 41.56
CA VAL A 112 -27.97 4.65 42.59
C VAL A 112 -28.65 5.88 42.02
#